data_AF-A0A972QVU4-F1
#
_entry.id   AF-A0A972QVU4-F1
#
_cell.length_a   1.000
_cell.length_b   1.000
_cell.length_c   1.000
_cell.angle_alpha   90.00
_cell.angle_beta   90.00
_cell.angle_gamma   90.00
#
_symmetry.space_group_name_H-M   'P 1'
#
loop_
_entity.id
_entity.type
_entity.pdbx_description
1 polymer ?
#
loop_
_entity_poly.entity_id
_entity_poly.type
_entity_poly.pdbx_seq_one_letter_code
_entity_poly.pdbx_strand_id
1 'polypeptide(L)'
;MITPEIAVTEFRRRTVVKSLAWRFIGIIWTWVGAYLILLFVPDKHASAALIATLIVVYHHSTRMVMYYFYERLWTSINWGKVAKNHEVGFAMSGRDKIMWISATVTATVIIFTLILVVSPMINK
;
A
#
# COMPACT_ATOMS: atom_id res chain seq x y z
N MET A 1 -35.79 -18.47 14.77
CA MET A 1 -35.28 -17.13 15.11
C MET A 1 -34.21 -16.79 14.09
N ILE A 2 -34.52 -15.97 13.08
CA ILE A 2 -33.57 -15.57 12.04
C ILE A 2 -32.74 -14.43 12.64
N THR A 3 -31.47 -14.66 12.95
CA THR A 3 -30.56 -13.56 13.31
C THR A 3 -30.40 -12.66 12.08
N PRO A 4 -30.75 -11.37 12.14
CA PRO A 4 -30.49 -10.49 11.02
C PRO A 4 -28.97 -10.41 10.86
N GLU A 5 -28.47 -10.89 9.71
CA GLU A 5 -27.07 -10.75 9.33
C GLU A 5 -26.75 -9.26 9.32
N ILE A 6 -25.97 -8.81 10.31
CA ILE A 6 -25.58 -7.40 10.43
C ILE A 6 -24.61 -7.11 9.28
N ALA A 7 -25.15 -6.62 8.17
CA ALA A 7 -24.35 -6.14 7.05
C ALA A 7 -23.59 -4.87 7.48
N VAL A 8 -22.36 -5.07 7.96
CA VAL A 8 -21.46 -3.98 8.37
C VAL A 8 -21.06 -3.19 7.11
N THR A 9 -21.60 -1.99 6.96
CA THR A 9 -21.26 -1.08 5.86
C THR A 9 -20.24 -0.05 6.33
N GLU A 10 -19.10 0.07 5.63
CA GLU A 10 -18.06 1.06 5.94
C GLU A 10 -18.31 2.40 5.23
N PHE A 11 -18.08 3.53 5.91
CA PHE A 11 -18.16 4.84 5.25
C PHE A 11 -17.09 5.03 4.18
N ARG A 12 -17.45 5.69 3.06
CA ARG A 12 -16.52 6.07 1.97
C ARG A 12 -15.27 6.82 2.48
N ARG A 13 -15.42 7.67 3.50
CA ARG A 13 -14.30 8.41 4.13
C ARG A 13 -13.32 7.48 4.86
N ARG A 14 -13.81 6.44 5.53
CA ARG A 14 -12.99 5.42 6.21
C ARG A 14 -12.12 4.70 5.19
N THR A 15 -12.67 4.32 4.03
CA THR A 15 -11.92 3.67 2.95
C THR A 15 -10.82 4.57 2.36
N VAL A 16 -11.10 5.87 2.15
CA VAL A 16 -10.08 6.82 1.66
C VAL A 16 -8.94 6.95 2.65
N VAL A 17 -9.25 7.13 3.93
CA VAL A 17 -8.25 7.24 5.00
C VAL A 17 -7.43 5.95 5.12
N LYS A 18 -8.09 4.77 5.08
CA LYS A 18 -7.41 3.47 5.04
C LYS A 18 -6.43 3.38 3.87
N SER A 19 -6.87 3.76 2.68
CA SER A 19 -6.04 3.68 1.48
C SER A 19 -4.82 4.59 1.61
N LEU A 20 -5.03 5.83 2.00
CA LEU A 20 -3.97 6.82 2.12
C LEU A 20 -2.96 6.46 3.23
N ALA A 21 -3.45 6.05 4.40
CA ALA A 21 -2.60 5.59 5.50
C ALA A 21 -1.73 4.40 5.09
N TRP A 22 -2.31 3.42 4.37
CA TRP A 22 -1.55 2.29 3.85
C TRP A 22 -0.46 2.70 2.85
N ARG A 23 -0.72 3.71 2.00
CA ARG A 23 0.28 4.26 1.07
C ARG A 23 1.43 4.94 1.81
N PHE A 24 1.14 5.77 2.81
CA PHE A 24 2.19 6.44 3.60
C PHE A 24 3.09 5.45 4.34
N ILE A 25 2.50 4.45 5.00
CA ILE A 25 3.25 3.39 5.68
C ILE A 25 4.14 2.64 4.69
N GLY A 26 3.60 2.30 3.51
CA GLY A 26 4.33 1.58 2.47
C GLY A 26 5.53 2.34 1.89
N ILE A 27 5.42 3.67 1.71
CA ILE A 27 6.52 4.51 1.23
C ILE A 27 7.66 4.51 2.24
N ILE A 28 7.35 4.79 3.51
CA ILE A 28 8.35 4.82 4.60
C ILE A 28 9.00 3.44 4.75
N TRP A 29 8.20 2.37 4.77
CA TRP A 29 8.69 1.00 4.93
C TRP A 29 9.67 0.57 3.85
N THR A 30 9.39 0.94 2.60
CA THR A 30 10.25 0.61 1.46
C THR A 30 11.54 1.42 1.49
N TRP A 31 11.45 2.72 1.81
CA TRP A 31 12.63 3.57 1.93
C TRP A 31 13.57 3.10 3.05
N VAL A 32 13.02 2.79 4.24
CA VAL A 32 13.79 2.22 5.36
C VAL A 32 14.44 0.90 4.96
N GLY A 33 13.70 -0.01 4.34
CA GLY A 33 14.23 -1.29 3.90
C GLY A 33 15.36 -1.17 2.88
N ALA A 34 15.18 -0.32 1.86
CA ALA A 34 16.21 -0.07 0.87
C ALA A 34 17.47 0.54 1.51
N TYR A 35 17.31 1.49 2.42
CA TYR A 35 18.41 2.10 3.15
C TYR A 35 19.17 1.08 4.02
N LEU A 36 18.45 0.22 4.76
CA LEU A 36 19.07 -0.84 5.56
C LEU A 36 19.80 -1.85 4.68
N ILE A 37 19.23 -2.27 3.55
CA ILE A 37 19.89 -3.20 2.61
C ILE A 37 21.20 -2.59 2.11
N LEU A 38 21.21 -1.31 1.74
CA LEU A 38 22.43 -0.61 1.31
C LEU A 38 23.47 -0.50 2.42
N LEU A 39 23.06 -0.30 3.68
CA LEU A 39 23.98 -0.25 4.82
C LEU A 39 24.63 -1.61 5.14
N PHE A 40 23.88 -2.71 4.98
CA PHE A 40 24.36 -4.04 5.38
C PHE A 40 25.06 -4.82 4.27
N VAL A 41 24.88 -4.44 2.99
CA VAL A 41 25.55 -5.10 1.86
C VAL A 41 26.88 -4.40 1.59
N PRO A 42 28.04 -5.06 1.79
CA PRO A 42 29.34 -4.45 1.55
C PRO A 42 29.55 -4.13 0.07
N ASP A 43 30.15 -2.97 -0.24
CA ASP A 43 30.38 -2.48 -1.60
C ASP A 43 31.07 -3.49 -2.52
N LYS A 44 31.99 -4.31 -1.97
CA LYS A 44 32.71 -5.36 -2.71
C LYS A 44 31.82 -6.48 -3.30
N HIS A 45 30.59 -6.63 -2.82
CA HIS A 45 29.63 -7.64 -3.29
C HIS A 45 28.30 -7.03 -3.76
N ALA A 46 28.20 -5.70 -3.73
CA ALA A 46 27.01 -4.95 -4.06
C ALA A 46 26.82 -4.83 -5.58
N SER A 47 26.32 -5.88 -6.24
CA SER A 47 25.84 -5.72 -7.62
C SER A 47 24.45 -5.09 -7.64
N ALA A 48 24.17 -4.29 -8.67
CA ALA A 48 22.86 -3.67 -8.86
C ALA A 48 21.73 -4.71 -8.91
N ALA A 49 21.99 -5.86 -9.55
CA ALA A 49 21.06 -6.98 -9.61
C ALA A 49 20.78 -7.56 -8.21
N LEU A 50 21.82 -7.77 -7.39
CA LEU A 50 21.67 -8.29 -6.03
C LEU A 50 20.85 -7.33 -5.16
N ILE A 51 21.18 -6.04 -5.17
CA ILE A 51 20.46 -5.03 -4.37
C ILE A 51 18.99 -4.98 -4.81
N ALA A 52 18.71 -4.97 -6.12
CA ALA A 52 17.36 -4.96 -6.63
C ALA A 52 16.58 -6.22 -6.18
N THR A 53 17.18 -7.40 -6.28
CA THR A 53 16.55 -8.66 -5.80
C THR A 53 16.24 -8.58 -4.31
N LEU A 54 17.18 -8.14 -3.48
CA LEU A 54 16.98 -8.03 -2.03
C LEU A 54 15.85 -7.06 -1.69
N ILE A 55 15.79 -5.90 -2.34
CA ILE A 55 14.72 -4.91 -2.14
C ILE A 55 13.36 -5.49 -2.54
N VAL A 56 13.27 -6.16 -3.70
CA VAL A 56 12.01 -6.77 -4.19
C VAL A 56 11.52 -7.86 -3.24
N VAL A 57 12.41 -8.77 -2.83
CA VAL A 57 12.09 -9.85 -1.90
C VAL A 57 11.64 -9.28 -0.56
N TYR A 58 12.39 -8.33 0.00
CA TYR A 58 12.03 -7.65 1.25
C TYR A 58 10.68 -6.95 1.15
N HIS A 59 10.45 -6.18 0.08
CA HIS A 59 9.24 -5.40 -0.11
C HIS A 59 8.01 -6.31 -0.20
N HIS A 60 8.03 -7.32 -1.06
CA HIS A 60 6.86 -8.17 -1.28
C HIS A 60 6.58 -9.10 -0.09
N SER A 61 7.61 -9.73 0.48
CA SER A 61 7.43 -10.65 1.62
C SER A 61 6.87 -9.92 2.85
N THR A 62 7.44 -8.77 3.19
CA THR A 62 7.03 -8.07 4.40
C THR A 62 5.65 -7.41 4.25
N ARG A 63 5.30 -6.98 3.03
CA ARG A 63 4.01 -6.32 2.79
C ARG A 63 2.83 -7.26 3.04
N MET A 64 2.98 -8.56 2.79
CA MET A 64 1.95 -9.55 3.15
C MET A 64 1.69 -9.56 4.66
N VAL A 65 2.76 -9.65 5.45
CA VAL A 65 2.68 -9.65 6.92
C VAL A 65 2.12 -8.34 7.45
N MET A 66 2.66 -7.21 6.97
CA MET A 66 2.26 -5.89 7.41
C MET A 66 0.81 -5.58 7.05
N TYR A 67 0.32 -6.05 5.89
CA TYR A 67 -1.08 -5.87 5.50
C TYR A 67 -2.04 -6.62 6.42
N TYR A 68 -1.68 -7.86 6.80
CA TYR A 68 -2.47 -8.63 7.77
C TYR A 68 -2.62 -7.87 9.10
N PHE A 69 -1.51 -7.38 9.66
CA PHE A 69 -1.56 -6.59 10.90
C PHE A 69 -2.30 -5.27 10.73
N TYR A 70 -2.12 -4.60 9.59
CA TYR A 70 -2.82 -3.36 9.27
C TYR A 70 -4.34 -3.53 9.30
N GLU A 71 -4.86 -4.57 8.62
CA GLU A 71 -6.29 -4.87 8.64
C GLU A 71 -6.75 -5.29 10.05
N ARG A 72 -5.93 -6.01 10.81
CA ARG A 72 -6.27 -6.39 12.19
C ARG A 72 -6.39 -5.17 13.12
N LEU A 73 -5.43 -4.25 13.04
CA LEU A 73 -5.46 -2.98 13.77
C LEU A 73 -6.67 -2.14 13.35
N TRP A 74 -6.96 -2.06 12.06
CA TRP A 74 -8.11 -1.32 11.56
C TRP A 74 -9.46 -1.96 11.94
N THR A 75 -9.48 -3.27 12.19
CA THR A 75 -10.66 -3.95 12.71
C THR A 75 -10.95 -3.54 14.15
N SER A 76 -9.92 -3.28 14.97
CA SER A 76 -10.08 -2.79 16.35
C SER A 76 -10.58 -1.34 16.40
N ILE A 77 -10.30 -0.54 15.37
CA ILE A 77 -10.76 0.84 15.27
C ILE A 77 -12.25 0.87 14.90
N ASN A 78 -13.09 1.24 15.88
CA ASN A 78 -14.55 1.36 15.70
C ASN A 78 -14.99 2.63 14.96
N TRP A 79 -14.07 3.55 14.67
CA TRP A 79 -14.38 4.78 13.95
C TRP A 79 -14.92 4.50 12.55
N GLY A 80 -16.11 5.03 12.25
CA GLY A 80 -16.73 4.92 10.95
C GLY A 80 -17.37 3.56 10.63
N LYS A 81 -17.66 2.74 11.65
CA LYS A 81 -18.61 1.62 11.56
C LYS A 81 -20.00 2.15 11.96
N VAL A 82 -21.03 1.93 11.14
CA VAL A 82 -22.40 2.31 11.47
C VAL A 82 -23.22 1.05 11.77
N ALA A 83 -23.79 0.97 12.96
CA ALA A 83 -24.97 0.13 13.18
C ALA A 83 -26.17 0.92 12.63
N LYS A 84 -26.77 0.46 11.54
CA LYS A 84 -27.80 1.24 10.85
C LYS A 84 -29.14 1.18 11.60
N ASN A 85 -29.63 2.33 12.07
CA ASN A 85 -30.98 2.76 11.68
C ASN A 85 -30.81 3.69 10.48
N HIS A 86 -31.66 3.53 9.46
CA HIS A 86 -31.54 4.07 8.11
C HIS A 86 -30.88 5.46 8.00
N GLU A 87 -29.70 5.53 7.36
CA GLU A 87 -29.36 6.58 6.38
C GLU A 87 -28.16 6.15 5.52
N VAL A 88 -28.18 6.56 4.24
CA VAL A 88 -27.43 5.95 3.14
C VAL A 88 -25.98 6.45 3.10
N GLY A 89 -25.03 5.58 3.47
CA GLY A 89 -23.62 5.80 3.21
C GLY A 89 -23.34 5.66 1.71
N PHE A 90 -23.12 6.76 1.01
CA PHE A 90 -22.85 6.73 -0.43
C PHE A 90 -21.59 5.90 -0.74
N ALA A 91 -21.74 4.75 -1.41
CA ALA A 91 -20.64 3.92 -1.92
C ALA A 91 -19.81 4.64 -2.99
N MET A 92 -18.47 4.63 -2.91
CA MET A 92 -17.55 5.38 -3.80
C MET A 92 -18.03 5.41 -5.26
N SER A 93 -18.35 6.62 -5.75
CA SER A 93 -18.89 6.88 -7.08
C SER A 93 -17.95 6.27 -8.11
N GLY A 94 -18.47 5.72 -9.20
CA GLY A 94 -17.65 5.12 -10.26
C GLY A 94 -16.54 6.06 -10.75
N ARG A 95 -16.80 7.38 -10.75
CA ARG A 95 -15.82 8.41 -11.12
C ARG A 95 -14.68 8.54 -10.12
N ASP A 96 -14.98 8.44 -8.82
CA ASP A 96 -13.96 8.47 -7.76
C ASP A 96 -13.09 7.20 -7.84
N LYS A 97 -13.69 6.04 -8.09
CA LYS A 97 -12.92 4.79 -8.31
C LYS A 97 -11.98 4.93 -9.50
N ILE A 98 -12.46 5.48 -10.61
CA ILE A 98 -11.66 5.71 -11.82
C ILE A 98 -10.51 6.70 -11.54
N MET A 99 -10.76 7.78 -10.79
CA MET A 99 -9.72 8.73 -10.38
C MET A 99 -8.65 8.11 -9.48
N TRP A 100 -9.04 7.28 -8.51
CA TRP A 100 -8.08 6.64 -7.60
C TRP A 100 -7.27 5.54 -8.29
N ILE A 101 -7.89 4.82 -9.23
CA ILE A 101 -7.21 3.83 -10.07
C ILE A 101 -6.24 4.52 -11.03
N SER A 102 -6.66 5.61 -11.70
CA SER A 102 -5.79 6.35 -12.62
C SER A 102 -4.59 6.96 -11.88
N ALA A 103 -4.80 7.56 -10.71
CA ALA A 103 -3.70 8.08 -9.88
C ALA A 103 -2.69 6.98 -9.48
N THR A 104 -3.18 5.77 -9.17
CA THR A 104 -2.32 4.63 -8.83
C THR A 104 -1.53 4.14 -10.06
N VAL A 105 -2.18 4.08 -11.22
CA VAL A 105 -1.54 3.69 -12.48
C VAL A 105 -0.49 4.71 -12.90
N THR A 106 -0.79 6.01 -12.82
CA THR A 106 0.15 7.08 -13.13
C THR A 106 1.38 7.03 -12.22
N ALA A 107 1.20 6.85 -10.91
CA ALA A 107 2.34 6.70 -10.01
C ALA A 107 3.19 5.47 -10.34
N THR A 108 2.57 4.36 -10.74
CA THR A 108 3.27 3.13 -11.14
C THR A 108 4.06 3.32 -12.43
N VAL A 109 3.48 3.98 -13.42
CA VAL A 109 4.14 4.31 -14.69
C VAL A 109 5.32 5.26 -14.45
N ILE A 110 5.17 6.27 -13.60
CA ILE A 110 6.26 7.19 -13.25
C ILE A 110 7.43 6.43 -12.61
N ILE A 111 7.14 5.54 -11.64
CA ILE A 111 8.17 4.72 -10.98
C ILE A 111 8.87 3.81 -12.00
N PHE A 112 8.11 3.15 -12.88
CA PHE A 112 8.66 2.27 -13.92
C PHE A 112 9.55 3.03 -14.91
N THR A 113 9.12 4.21 -15.36
CA THR A 113 9.91 5.08 -16.24
C THR A 113 11.21 5.55 -15.56
N LEU A 114 11.15 5.93 -14.28
CA LEU A 114 12.33 6.28 -13.48
C LEU A 114 13.33 5.11 -13.41
N ILE A 115 12.85 3.88 -13.24
CA ILE A 115 13.71 2.67 -13.25
C ILE A 115 14.42 2.50 -14.59
N LEU A 116 13.69 2.67 -15.71
CA LEU A 116 14.30 2.54 -17.05
C LEU A 116 15.33 3.62 -17.35
N VAL A 117 15.15 4.84 -16.83
CA VAL A 117 16.10 5.95 -17.00
C VAL A 117 17.34 5.76 -16.12
N VAL A 118 17.17 5.28 -14.89
CA VAL A 118 18.26 5.10 -13.94
C VAL A 118 19.10 3.84 -14.24
N SER A 119 18.48 2.78 -14.77
CA SER A 119 19.15 1.51 -15.12
C SER A 119 20.43 1.67 -15.98
N PRO A 120 20.44 2.41 -17.11
CA PRO A 120 21.67 2.60 -17.90
C PRO A 120 22.71 3.51 -17.25
N MET A 121 22.37 4.25 -16.18
CA MET A 121 23.33 5.07 -15.42
C MET A 121 24.11 4.27 -14.38
N ILE A 122 23.65 3.06 -14.02
CA ILE A 122 24.31 2.19 -13.04
C ILE A 122 25.40 1.32 -13.70
N ASN A 123 25.35 1.13 -15.03
CA ASN A 123 26.27 0.29 -15.79
C ASN A 123 27.36 1.07 -16.58
N LYS A 124 27.66 2.31 -16.19
CA LYS A 124 28.82 3.09 -16.67
C LYS A 124 29.72 3.42 -15.50
#